data_AF-A0A7X1TLT8-F1
#
_entry.id   AF-A0A7X1TLT8-F1
#
_cell.length_a   1.000
_cell.length_b   1.000
_cell.length_c   1.000
_cell.angle_alpha   90.00
_cell.angle_beta   90.00
_cell.angle_gamma   90.00
#
_symmetry.space_group_name_H-M   'P 1'
#
loop_
_entity.id
_entity.type
_entity.pdbx_description
1 polymer ?
#
loop_
_entity_poly.entity_id
_entity_poly.type
_entity_poly.pdbx_seq_one_letter_code
_entity_poly.pdbx_strand_id
1 'polypeptide(L)'
;MKSDSMAGCVLPPLRSFVIAGTMLMAGTVSVDAQTMPEPATQQRTRAEVMHELEELEAAGYNPSQGDDGSYPADIQAAEEKVAAKHRAERDAAMSAGGNGQATPAP
;
A
#
# COMPACT_ATOMS: atom_id res chain seq x y z
N MET A 1 17.66 -20.55 -55.00
CA MET A 1 16.25 -20.08 -55.07
C MET A 1 15.75 -19.93 -53.64
N LYS A 2 15.49 -18.72 -53.13
CA LYS A 2 14.33 -17.85 -53.39
C LYS A 2 13.00 -18.56 -53.15
N SER A 3 12.38 -18.27 -52.00
CA SER A 3 11.12 -17.51 -51.87
C SER A 3 11.06 -16.97 -50.42
N ASP A 4 11.11 -15.66 -50.19
CA ASP A 4 10.00 -14.68 -50.23
C ASP A 4 8.83 -15.13 -49.32
N SER A 5 8.76 -14.60 -48.09
CA SER A 5 7.98 -13.39 -47.72
C SER A 5 6.49 -13.69 -47.67
N MET A 6 5.86 -13.55 -46.50
CA MET A 6 4.57 -12.84 -46.33
C MET A 6 4.18 -12.74 -44.85
N ALA A 7 4.05 -11.49 -44.41
CA ALA A 7 3.03 -10.98 -43.49
C ALA A 7 2.96 -11.53 -42.05
N GLY A 8 3.70 -10.86 -41.17
CA GLY A 8 3.47 -10.87 -39.73
C GLY A 8 4.09 -9.63 -39.10
N CYS A 9 3.59 -8.46 -39.50
CA CYS A 9 3.95 -7.18 -38.93
C CYS A 9 3.48 -7.15 -37.47
N VAL A 10 4.37 -7.50 -36.53
CA VAL A 10 4.23 -7.08 -35.13
C VAL A 10 5.53 -6.46 -34.71
N LEU A 11 5.54 -5.15 -34.96
CA LEU A 11 6.46 -4.14 -34.51
C LEU A 11 7.00 -4.44 -33.09
N PRO A 12 8.33 -4.41 -32.87
CA PRO A 12 8.85 -4.34 -31.51
C PRO A 12 8.30 -3.06 -30.87
N PRO A 13 7.83 -3.05 -29.60
CA PRO A 13 7.57 -1.81 -28.92
C PRO A 13 8.91 -1.10 -28.73
N LEU A 14 9.21 -0.18 -29.65
CA LEU A 14 10.16 0.89 -29.46
C LEU A 14 9.77 1.56 -28.15
N ARG A 15 10.51 1.24 -27.08
CA ARG A 15 10.53 2.03 -25.85
C ARG A 15 11.29 3.32 -26.16
N SER A 16 10.66 4.15 -26.98
CA SER A 16 11.06 5.52 -27.26
C SER A 16 10.87 6.33 -25.99
N PHE A 17 11.82 6.23 -25.06
CA PHE A 17 11.95 7.20 -23.98
C PHE A 17 12.73 8.40 -24.51
N VAL A 18 12.04 9.26 -25.25
CA VAL A 18 12.47 10.63 -25.51
C VAL A 18 11.63 11.53 -24.63
N ILE A 19 12.16 11.93 -23.47
CA ILE A 19 11.83 13.23 -22.84
C ILE A 19 13.10 13.72 -22.13
N ALA A 20 13.94 14.45 -22.87
CA ALA A 20 14.98 15.29 -22.30
C ALA A 20 14.31 16.57 -21.76
N GLY A 21 13.98 16.59 -20.47
CA GLY A 21 13.42 17.76 -19.80
C GLY A 21 14.50 18.48 -19.00
N THR A 22 15.06 19.57 -19.50
CA THR A 22 15.87 20.51 -18.70
C THR A 22 14.92 21.48 -18.01
N MET A 23 14.58 21.22 -16.75
CA MET A 23 13.76 22.13 -15.94
C MET A 23 14.67 23.17 -15.28
N LEU A 24 14.78 24.34 -15.89
CA LEU A 24 15.37 25.54 -15.30
C LEU A 24 14.36 26.12 -14.29
N MET A 25 14.64 26.01 -12.99
CA MET A 25 13.82 26.62 -11.94
C MET A 25 14.42 27.95 -11.48
N ALA A 26 13.79 29.04 -11.89
CA ALA A 26 13.96 30.36 -11.29
C ALA A 26 12.59 31.04 -11.17
N GLY A 27 12.04 31.03 -9.96
CA GLY A 27 10.81 31.72 -9.62
C GLY A 27 10.71 31.92 -8.11
N THR A 28 10.86 33.16 -7.65
CA THR A 28 10.55 33.57 -6.28
C THR A 28 9.03 33.50 -6.09
N VAL A 29 8.54 32.67 -5.15
CA VAL A 29 7.12 32.63 -4.79
C VAL A 29 6.91 33.39 -3.49
N SER A 30 5.96 34.32 -3.52
CA SER A 30 5.43 35.00 -2.34
C SER A 30 4.83 33.97 -1.39
N VAL A 31 5.18 34.04 -0.10
CA VAL A 31 4.57 33.24 0.96
C VAL A 31 3.25 33.91 1.34
N ASP A 32 2.14 33.46 0.76
CA ASP A 32 0.83 33.64 1.37
C ASP A 32 0.66 32.52 2.40
N ALA A 33 0.46 32.89 3.67
CA ALA A 33 0.27 31.95 4.77
C ALA A 33 -1.09 31.25 4.62
N GLN A 34 -1.17 30.29 3.70
CA GLN A 34 -2.33 29.43 3.57
C GLN A 34 -2.32 28.47 4.75
N THR A 35 -3.12 28.78 5.77
CA THR A 35 -3.59 27.78 6.75
C THR A 35 -4.17 26.62 5.94
N MET A 36 -3.39 25.55 5.80
CA MET A 36 -3.87 24.30 5.26
C MET A 36 -4.98 23.82 6.21
N PRO A 37 -6.21 23.56 5.74
CA PRO A 37 -7.18 22.83 6.57
C PRO A 37 -6.52 21.50 6.91
N GLU A 38 -6.28 21.25 8.20
CA GLU A 38 -5.77 19.95 8.63
C GLU A 38 -6.72 18.87 8.07
N PRO A 39 -6.19 17.85 7.38
CA PRO A 39 -7.03 16.76 6.90
C PRO A 39 -7.76 16.20 8.12
N ALA A 40 -9.08 16.03 8.01
CA ALA A 40 -9.88 15.45 9.08
C ALA A 40 -9.27 14.10 9.47
N THR A 41 -8.47 14.08 10.55
CA THR A 41 -7.87 12.87 11.08
C THR A 41 -9.04 11.99 11.48
N GLN A 42 -9.29 10.91 10.75
CA GLN A 42 -10.30 9.92 11.14
C GLN A 42 -9.99 9.52 12.58
N GLN A 43 -10.80 10.02 13.52
CA GLN A 43 -10.57 9.77 14.93
C GLN A 43 -10.81 8.29 15.17
N ARG A 44 -9.73 7.53 15.38
CA ARG A 44 -9.84 6.14 15.79
C ARG A 44 -10.56 6.10 17.13
N THR A 45 -11.57 5.25 17.22
CA THR A 45 -12.27 5.03 18.48
C THR A 45 -11.33 4.32 19.44
N ARG A 46 -11.54 4.51 20.75
CA ARG A 46 -10.75 3.82 21.77
C ARG A 46 -10.80 2.30 21.59
N ALA A 47 -11.95 1.76 21.19
CA ALA A 47 -12.12 0.34 20.96
C ALA A 47 -11.24 -0.16 19.79
N GLU A 48 -11.19 0.59 18.69
CA GLU A 48 -10.34 0.26 17.54
C GLU A 48 -8.85 0.27 17.91
N VAL A 49 -8.38 1.29 18.64
CA VAL A 49 -6.98 1.36 19.06
C VAL A 49 -6.59 0.16 19.95
N MET A 50 -7.47 -0.25 20.87
CA MET A 50 -7.20 -1.40 21.72
C MET A 50 -7.13 -2.71 20.92
N HIS A 51 -8.01 -2.87 19.92
CA HIS A 51 -7.98 -4.01 19.03
C HIS A 51 -6.68 -4.07 18.22
N GLU A 52 -6.25 -2.93 17.66
CA GLU A 52 -4.98 -2.82 16.92
C GLU A 52 -3.77 -3.15 17.82
N LEU A 53 -3.79 -2.68 19.06
CA LEU A 53 -2.72 -3.00 20.03
C LEU A 53 -2.69 -4.50 20.36
N GLU A 54 -3.84 -5.14 20.56
CA GLU A 54 -3.92 -6.57 20.86
C GLU A 54 -3.34 -7.42 19.71
N GLU A 55 -3.58 -7.02 18.46
CA GLU A 55 -2.98 -7.67 17.29
C GLU A 55 -1.45 -7.50 17.23
N LEU A 56 -0.96 -6.30 17.52
CA LEU A 56 0.48 -6.01 17.56
C LEU A 56 1.16 -6.75 18.72
N GLU A 57 0.54 -6.83 19.89
CA GLU A 57 1.01 -7.62 21.03
C GLU A 57 1.06 -9.11 20.69
N ALA A 58 0.05 -9.63 19.99
CA ALA A 58 0.07 -10.99 19.46
C ALA A 58 1.18 -11.21 18.41
N ALA A 59 1.64 -10.16 17.74
CA ALA A 59 2.79 -10.18 16.84
C ALA A 59 4.15 -10.02 17.56
N GLY A 60 4.14 -9.77 18.88
CA GLY A 60 5.30 -9.64 19.75
C GLY A 60 5.74 -8.19 20.02
N TYR A 61 4.92 -7.18 19.69
CA TYR A 61 5.16 -5.80 20.10
C TYR A 61 4.83 -5.61 21.58
N ASN A 62 5.60 -4.81 22.31
CA ASN A 62 5.28 -4.45 23.69
C ASN A 62 5.23 -2.92 23.85
N PRO A 63 4.03 -2.31 23.94
CA PRO A 63 3.90 -0.86 24.06
C PRO A 63 4.43 -0.30 25.39
N SER A 64 4.58 -1.14 26.42
CA SER A 64 5.10 -0.71 27.73
C SER A 64 6.61 -0.50 27.76
N GLN A 65 7.35 -1.01 26.77
CA GLN A 65 8.80 -0.83 26.65
C GLN A 65 9.18 0.64 26.36
N GLY A 66 8.27 1.42 25.77
CA GLY A 66 8.50 2.84 25.48
C GLY A 66 9.62 3.05 24.47
N ASP A 67 10.54 3.97 24.78
CA ASP A 67 11.68 4.34 23.94
C ASP A 67 12.95 3.59 24.40
N ASP A 68 12.90 2.27 24.34
CA ASP A 68 14.04 1.38 24.63
C ASP A 68 15.14 1.44 23.55
N GLY A 69 15.04 2.39 22.60
CA GLY A 69 15.95 2.61 21.49
C GLY A 69 15.66 1.71 20.27
N SER A 70 14.74 0.76 20.41
CA SER A 70 14.30 -0.13 19.32
C SER A 70 13.10 0.46 18.57
N TYR A 71 12.45 1.49 19.11
CA TYR A 71 11.44 2.27 18.38
C TYR A 71 12.11 3.10 17.25
N PRO A 72 11.58 3.10 16.02
CA PRO A 72 10.32 2.48 15.56
C PRO A 72 10.48 1.11 14.87
N ALA A 73 11.62 0.43 14.97
CA ALA A 73 11.86 -0.84 14.28
C ALA A 73 10.89 -1.95 14.76
N ASP A 74 10.64 -2.02 16.07
CA ASP A 74 9.80 -3.06 16.66
C ASP A 74 8.34 -2.98 16.23
N ILE A 75 7.79 -1.76 16.15
CA ILE A 75 6.41 -1.56 15.68
C ILE A 75 6.26 -1.91 14.21
N GLN A 76 7.24 -1.56 13.36
CA GLN A 76 7.23 -1.93 11.94
C GLN A 76 7.29 -3.45 11.74
N ALA A 77 8.16 -4.15 12.48
CA ALA A 77 8.27 -5.60 12.41
C ALA A 77 6.98 -6.30 12.88
N ALA A 78 6.28 -5.72 13.87
CA ALA A 78 4.98 -6.24 14.31
C ALA A 78 3.88 -5.98 13.27
N GLU A 79 3.82 -4.78 12.68
CA GLU A 79 2.88 -4.45 11.60
C GLU A 79 3.03 -5.38 10.39
N GLU A 80 4.26 -5.71 9.99
CA GLU A 80 4.52 -6.66 8.89
C GLU A 80 3.93 -8.05 9.19
N LYS A 81 4.10 -8.55 10.42
CA LYS A 81 3.52 -9.83 10.85
C LYS A 81 1.99 -9.78 10.86
N VAL A 82 1.41 -8.69 11.37
CA VAL A 82 -0.04 -8.47 11.36
C VAL A 82 -0.55 -8.46 9.91
N ALA A 83 0.07 -7.68 9.03
CA ALA A 83 -0.30 -7.64 7.61
C ALA A 83 -0.23 -9.01 6.93
N ALA A 84 0.77 -9.83 7.26
CA ALA A 84 0.89 -11.20 6.78
C ALA A 84 -0.26 -12.10 7.29
N LYS A 85 -0.65 -11.98 8.57
CA LYS A 85 -1.81 -12.70 9.14
C LYS A 85 -3.11 -12.31 8.44
N HIS A 86 -3.38 -11.01 8.32
CA HIS A 86 -4.57 -10.49 7.62
C HIS A 86 -4.64 -10.96 6.17
N ARG A 87 -3.49 -11.05 5.49
CA ARG A 87 -3.42 -11.60 4.13
C ARG A 87 -3.79 -13.08 4.10
N ALA A 88 -3.20 -13.88 4.99
CA ALA A 88 -3.50 -15.31 5.09
C ALA A 88 -4.97 -15.58 5.42
N GLU A 89 -5.57 -14.78 6.31
CA GLU A 89 -6.99 -14.86 6.66
C GLU A 89 -7.90 -14.53 5.47
N ARG A 90 -7.57 -13.47 4.70
CA ARG A 90 -8.30 -13.15 3.46
C ARG A 90 -8.17 -14.26 2.43
N ASP A 91 -6.98 -14.80 2.23
CA ASP A 91 -6.74 -15.89 1.27
C ASP A 91 -7.50 -17.15 1.69
N ALA A 92 -7.54 -17.48 2.99
CA ALA A 92 -8.34 -18.56 3.55
C ALA A 92 -9.86 -18.32 3.39
N ALA A 93 -10.33 -17.10 3.63
CA ALA A 93 -11.73 -16.72 3.44
C ALA A 93 -12.15 -16.80 1.97
N MET A 94 -11.29 -16.43 1.03
CA MET A 94 -11.55 -16.60 -0.41
C MET A 94 -11.58 -18.08 -0.80
N SER A 95 -10.68 -18.90 -0.26
CA SER A 95 -10.69 -20.35 -0.47
C SER A 95 -11.93 -21.04 0.12
N ALA A 96 -12.47 -20.52 1.23
CA ALA A 96 -13.71 -21.01 1.84
C ALA A 96 -14.97 -20.48 1.12
N GLY A 97 -14.94 -19.23 0.65
CA GLY A 97 -16.03 -18.55 -0.05
C GLY A 97 -16.29 -19.02 -1.48
N GLY A 98 -15.33 -19.73 -2.10
CA GLY A 98 -15.54 -20.43 -3.36
C GLY A 98 -16.64 -21.51 -3.30
N ASN A 99 -17.05 -21.94 -2.10
CA ASN A 99 -18.07 -22.97 -1.88
C ASN A 99 -19.42 -22.40 -1.41
N GLY A 100 -19.60 -21.08 -1.39
CA GLY A 100 -20.75 -20.42 -0.78
C GLY A 100 -21.26 -19.20 -1.53
N GLN A 101 -21.55 -19.31 -2.83
CA GLN A 101 -22.47 -18.39 -3.49
C GLN A 101 -23.88 -18.60 -2.93
N ALA A 102 -24.15 -18.07 -1.73
CA ALA A 102 -25.51 -17.79 -1.33
C ALA A 102 -25.94 -16.55 -2.10
N THR A 103 -26.68 -16.75 -3.19
CA THR A 103 -27.47 -15.70 -3.84
C THR A 103 -28.51 -15.18 -2.85
N PRO A 104 -28.43 -13.93 -2.35
CA PRO A 104 -29.59 -13.33 -1.71
C PRO A 104 -30.61 -13.01 -2.81
N ALA A 105 -31.66 -13.82 -2.89
CA ALA A 105 -32.83 -13.53 -3.69
C ALA A 105 -33.54 -12.26 -3.14
N PRO A 106 -34.15 -11.43 -4.00
CA PRO A 106 -34.66 -10.10 -3.66
C PRO A 106 -35.84 -10.10 -2.69
#